data_AF-A0AAU8GWJ1-F1
#
_entry.id   AF-A0AAU8GWJ1-F1
#
_cell.length_a   1.000
_cell.length_b   1.000
_cell.length_c   1.000
_cell.angle_alpha   90.00
_cell.angle_beta   90.00
_cell.angle_gamma   90.00
#
_symmetry.space_group_name_H-M   'P 1'
#
loop_
_entity.id
_entity.type
_entity.pdbx_description
1 polymer ?
#
loop_
_entity_poly.entity_id
_entity_poly.type
_entity_poly.pdbx_seq_one_letter_code
_entity_poly.pdbx_strand_id
1 'polypeptide(L)' 'MQLFGFHVDDIIELDEGFDRKCGYCNWETSVFYWLADSREEAIQGIKAILAFGGSPLCGDCMCELLVEEGYEITKQ' A
#
# COMPACT_ATOMS: atom_id res chain seq x y z
N MET A 1 -14.59 3.37 1.37
CA MET A 1 -13.20 2.91 1.21
C MET A 1 -13.14 1.46 0.75
N GLN A 2 -12.20 1.17 -0.15
CA GLN A 2 -11.86 -0.13 -0.71
C GLN A 2 -10.36 -0.36 -0.52
N LEU A 3 -9.97 -1.64 -0.41
CA LEU A 3 -8.58 -2.03 -0.36
C LEU A 3 -8.06 -2.26 -1.78
N PHE A 4 -7.12 -1.45 -2.23
CA PHE A 4 -6.51 -1.55 -3.55
C PHE A 4 -5.17 -2.25 -3.47
N GLY A 5 -4.99 -3.30 -4.28
CA GLY A 5 -3.71 -3.95 -4.52
C GLY A 5 -2.99 -3.35 -5.73
N PHE A 6 -1.67 -3.25 -5.61
CA PHE A 6 -0.76 -2.79 -6.65
C PHE A 6 0.39 -3.78 -6.77
N HIS A 7 0.69 -4.22 -7.99
CA HIS A 7 1.89 -5.02 -8.23
C HIS A 7 3.12 -4.14 -8.02
N VAL A 8 4.24 -4.75 -7.60
CA VAL A 8 5.49 -4.02 -7.37
C VAL A 8 5.94 -3.23 -8.61
N ASP A 9 5.69 -3.78 -9.80
CA ASP A 9 6.00 -3.10 -11.07
C ASP A 9 5.17 -1.83 -11.24
N ASP A 10 3.88 -1.84 -10.87
CA ASP A 10 3.02 -0.65 -10.92
C ASP A 10 3.58 0.46 -10.05
N ILE A 11 4.20 0.13 -8.91
CA ILE A 11 4.78 1.11 -7.97
C ILE A 11 6.13 1.63 -8.48
N ILE A 12 6.96 0.76 -9.09
CA ILE A 12 8.21 1.15 -9.74
C ILE A 12 7.95 2.15 -10.87
N GLU A 13 6.82 2.02 -11.59
CA GLU A 13 6.40 3.02 -12.59
C GLU A 13 6.04 4.38 -11.96
N LEU A 14 5.66 4.42 -10.67
CA LEU A 14 5.41 5.67 -9.95
C LEU A 14 6.70 6.30 -9.39
N ASP A 15 7.67 5.48 -9.00
CA ASP A 15 8.99 5.87 -8.49
C ASP A 15 10.05 4.78 -8.78
N GLU A 16 10.96 5.08 -9.71
CA GLU A 16 12.05 4.17 -10.10
C GLU A 16 13.02 3.87 -8.94
N GLY A 17 13.04 4.71 -7.90
CA GLY A 17 13.85 4.54 -6.70
C GLY A 17 13.26 3.59 -5.65
N PHE A 18 12.07 3.06 -5.89
CA PHE A 18 11.37 2.21 -4.93
C PHE A 18 12.14 0.92 -4.60
N ASP A 19 12.41 0.69 -3.30
CA ASP A 19 13.26 -0.40 -2.82
C ASP A 19 12.56 -1.76 -2.67
N ARG A 20 11.28 -1.84 -3.06
CA ARG A 20 10.44 -3.04 -3.04
C ARG A 20 10.17 -3.61 -1.64
N LYS A 21 10.38 -2.84 -0.58
CA LYS A 21 10.17 -3.30 0.80
C LYS A 21 8.94 -2.70 1.43
N CYS A 22 8.23 -3.48 2.23
CA CYS A 22 7.12 -3.00 3.06
C CYS A 22 7.59 -1.91 4.03
N GLY A 23 6.83 -0.81 4.13
CA GLY A 23 7.13 0.30 5.04
C GLY A 23 7.05 0.00 6.54
N TYR A 24 6.61 -1.21 6.92
CA TYR A 24 6.54 -1.64 8.32
C TYR A 24 7.50 -2.79 8.63
N CYS A 25 7.31 -3.97 8.02
CA CYS A 25 8.13 -5.15 8.31
C CYS A 25 9.45 -5.21 7.52
N ASN A 26 9.67 -4.29 6.57
CA ASN A 26 10.87 -4.20 5.74
C ASN A 26 11.17 -5.44 4.87
N TRP A 27 10.19 -6.34 4.70
CA TRP A 27 10.30 -7.50 3.80
C TRP A 27 9.87 -7.14 2.39
N GLU A 28 10.46 -7.83 1.41
CA GLU A 28 10.09 -7.69 0.01
C GLU A 28 8.77 -8.42 -0.30
N THR A 29 7.95 -7.83 -1.16
CA THR A 29 6.69 -8.42 -1.63
C THR A 29 6.43 -8.03 -3.08
N SER A 30 5.68 -8.86 -3.80
CA SER A 30 5.23 -8.56 -5.17
C SER A 30 3.97 -7.69 -5.21
N VAL A 31 3.23 -7.59 -4.09
CA VAL A 31 1.98 -6.83 -4.01
C VAL A 31 1.96 -5.98 -2.74
N PHE A 32 1.55 -4.73 -2.92
CA PHE A 32 1.34 -3.76 -1.85
C PHE A 32 -0.10 -3.28 -1.85
N TYR A 33 -0.55 -2.82 -0.70
CA TYR A 33 -1.95 -2.46 -0.47
C TYR A 33 -2.11 -1.04 0.03
N TRP A 34 -3.23 -0.44 -0.36
CA TRP A 34 -3.63 0.89 0.08
C TRP A 34 -5.15 0.97 0.26
N LEU A 35 -5.61 1.60 1.34
CA LEU A 35 -7.03 1.84 1.61
C LEU A 35 -7.42 3.25 1.15
N ALA A 36 -8.39 3.38 0.24
CA ALA A 36 -8.86 4.67 -0.28
C ALA A 36 -10.31 4.59 -0.77
N ASP A 37 -10.95 5.70 -1.17
CA ASP A 37 -12.29 5.68 -1.76
C ASP A 37 -12.28 5.45 -3.28
N SER A 38 -11.13 5.64 -3.93
CA SER A 38 -10.94 5.36 -5.36
C SER A 38 -9.52 4.88 -5.66
N ARG A 39 -9.32 4.25 -6.82
CA ARG A 39 -7.99 3.79 -7.25
C ARG A 39 -7.08 4.99 -7.51
N GLU A 40 -7.61 6.08 -8.05
CA GLU A 40 -6.89 7.34 -8.27
C GLU A 40 -6.38 7.92 -6.96
N GLU A 41 -7.22 7.96 -5.92
CA GLU A 41 -6.81 8.42 -4.59
C GLU A 41 -5.74 7.52 -3.98
N ALA A 42 -5.85 6.19 -4.14
CA ALA A 42 -4.82 5.26 -3.69
C ALA A 42 -3.47 5.52 -4.35
N ILE A 43 -3.45 5.77 -5.67
CA ILE A 43 -2.23 6.12 -6.41
C ILE A 43 -1.63 7.44 -5.88
N GLN A 44 -2.46 8.46 -5.62
CA GLN A 44 -1.97 9.73 -5.06
C GLN A 44 -1.40 9.55 -3.65
N GLY A 45 -2.03 8.72 -2.82
CA GLY A 45 -1.53 8.37 -1.50
C GLY A 45 -0.16 7.70 -1.54
N ILE A 46 0.00 6.70 -2.42
CA ILE A 46 1.28 6.01 -2.64
C ILE A 46 2.36 6.98 -3.11
N LYS A 47 2.06 7.82 -4.13
CA LYS A 47 3.01 8.84 -4.60
C LYS A 47 3.44 9.80 -3.51
N ALA A 48 2.49 10.23 -2.68
CA ALA A 48 2.78 11.16 -1.59
C ALA A 48 3.75 10.53 -0.58
N ILE A 49 3.49 9.30 -0.10
CA ILE A 49 4.38 8.68 0.88
C ILE A 49 5.78 8.42 0.32
N LEU A 50 5.91 7.99 -0.93
CA LEU A 50 7.20 7.76 -1.57
C LEU A 50 8.03 9.04 -1.65
N ALA A 51 7.39 10.17 -1.99
CA ALA A 51 8.05 11.48 -2.01
C ALA A 51 8.58 11.93 -0.64
N PHE A 52 8.06 11.39 0.46
CA PHE A 52 8.53 11.64 1.83
C PHE A 52 9.42 10.51 2.38
N GLY A 53 9.84 9.56 1.54
CA GLY A 53 10.69 8.42 1.93
C GLY A 53 9.93 7.32 2.69
N GLY A 54 8.60 7.35 2.68
CA GLY A 54 7.76 6.27 3.16
C GLY A 54 7.60 5.16 2.11
N SER A 55 6.99 4.05 2.52
CA SER A 55 6.73 2.91 1.64
C SER A 55 5.36 2.29 1.94
N PRO A 56 4.62 1.81 0.92
CA PRO A 56 3.35 1.14 1.14
C PRO A 56 3.51 -0.19 1.89
N LEU A 57 2.39 -0.76 2.34
CA LEU A 57 2.38 -1.94 3.19
C LEU A 57 2.13 -3.23 2.39
N CYS A 58 2.73 -4.33 2.83
CA CYS A 58 2.35 -5.67 2.39
C CYS A 58 0.98 -6.07 2.97
N GLY A 59 0.42 -7.18 2.50
CA GLY A 59 -0.89 -7.67 2.92
C GLY A 59 -1.00 -7.91 4.43
N ASP A 60 0.02 -8.51 5.03
CA ASP A 60 0.01 -8.84 6.46
C ASP A 60 -0.01 -7.57 7.33
N CYS A 61 0.92 -6.65 7.09
CA CYS A 61 0.99 -5.40 7.87
C CYS A 61 -0.22 -4.49 7.62
N MET A 62 -0.80 -4.53 6.42
CA MET A 62 -2.04 -3.82 6.14
C MET A 62 -3.22 -4.43 6.92
N CYS A 63 -3.34 -5.76 6.96
CA CYS A 63 -4.38 -6.42 7.75
C CYS A 63 -4.23 -6.15 9.25
N GLU A 64 -3.01 -6.16 9.78
CA GLU A 64 -2.73 -5.78 11.18
C GLU A 64 -3.21 -4.34 11.46
N LEU A 65 -2.82 -3.38 10.62
CA LEU A 65 -3.26 -1.99 10.74
C LEU A 65 -4.78 -1.85 10.70
N LEU A 66 -5.45 -2.54 9.78
CA LEU A 66 -6.91 -2.51 9.66
C LEU A 66 -7.59 -3.04 10.93
N VAL A 67 -7.07 -4.12 11.52
CA VAL A 67 -7.59 -4.67 12.78
C VAL A 67 -7.36 -3.71 13.95
N GLU A 68 -6.19 -3.09 14.04
CA GLU A 68 -5.87 -2.09 15.07
C GLU A 68 -6.81 -0.88 15.01
N GLU A 69 -7.13 -0.43 13.79
CA GLU A 69 -8.04 0.70 13.54
C GLU A 69 -9.53 0.30 13.58
N GLY A 70 -9.84 -0.97 13.86
CA GLY A 70 -11.22 -1.47 14.02
C GLY A 70 -12.01 -1.61 12.72
N TYR A 71 -11.33 -1.73 11.57
CA TYR A 71 -11.98 -1.99 10.28
C TYR A 71 -12.46 -3.44 10.16
N GLU A 72 -13.59 -3.63 9.50
CA GLU A 72 -14.11 -4.94 9.09
C GLU A 72 -14.06 -5.06 7.57
N ILE A 73 -13.37 -6.09 7.05
CA ILE A 73 -13.33 -6.38 5.62
C ILE A 73 -14.60 -7.13 5.23
N THR A 74 -15.44 -6.48 4.42
CA THR A 74 -16.66 -7.07 3.86
C THR A 74 -16.44 -7.50 2.41
N LYS A 75 -17.15 -8.54 1.96
CA LYS A 75 -17.17 -8.91 0.55
C LYS A 75 -18.12 -7.96 -0.19
N GLN A 76 -17.65 -7.38 -1.29
CA GLN A 76 -18.50 -6.68 -2.27
C GLN A 76 -19.08 -7.67 -3.29
#